data_AF-A0A2N2JBT4-F1
#
_entry.id   AF-A0A2N2JBT4-F1
#
_cell.length_a   1.000
_cell.length_b   1.000
_cell.length_c   1.000
_cell.angle_alpha   90.00
_cell.angle_beta   90.00
_cell.angle_gamma   90.00
#
_symmetry.space_group_name_H-M   'P 1'
#
loop_
_entity.id
_entity.type
_entity.pdbx_description
1 polymer ?
#
loop_
_entity_poly.entity_id
_entity_poly.type
_entity_poly.pdbx_seq_one_letter_code
_entity_poly.pdbx_strand_id
1 'polypeptide(L)'
;RCAASVVRTMGGKVLEDLGALTPFEDLELERWRHTYRLRAGRAAPLAEAEAALADARAWAAAVARPRATALRDTWEGLHAYRLGDFAAAEARQAAALATGALDAGARIWALIDHASAALELGRHDLVAASLDEALSASRASRLVVAEGRATWLQRSLAYRRGEALAPDRELTDAARHLGRDNLKSVIWLIEAAFAWRCGQDGLAAELAAGAKRAFERGNNAVGALLAWALDIAAGGRSQVPPELVVAALSTPVPGVGLQALGLVTLARGVPDPSWVEAAEAIHATFPEERRDERLDVLTPNEALALTRGGQRPPIVAADLSP
;
A
#
# COMPACT_ATOMS: atom_id res chain seq x y z
N ARG A 1 16.94 -20.22 -12.77
CA ARG A 1 15.59 -20.40 -13.35
C ARG A 1 14.49 -20.19 -12.30
N CYS A 2 14.58 -20.77 -11.11
CA CYS A 2 13.62 -20.55 -10.00
C CYS A 2 13.45 -19.06 -9.60
N ALA A 3 14.54 -18.29 -9.41
CA ALA A 3 14.44 -16.86 -9.09
C ALA A 3 13.69 -16.03 -10.16
N ALA A 4 13.88 -16.36 -11.44
CA ALA A 4 13.16 -15.69 -12.54
C ALA A 4 11.67 -16.07 -12.59
N SER A 5 11.32 -17.29 -12.17
CA SER A 5 9.93 -17.74 -12.00
C SER A 5 9.25 -16.99 -10.85
N VAL A 6 9.89 -16.91 -9.67
CA VAL A 6 9.36 -16.17 -8.50
C VAL A 6 9.10 -14.70 -8.82
N VAL A 7 9.95 -14.09 -9.66
CA VAL A 7 9.79 -12.68 -10.06
C VAL A 7 8.62 -12.47 -11.03
N ARG A 8 8.16 -13.52 -11.74
CA ARG A 8 7.10 -13.44 -12.77
C ARG A 8 5.76 -14.01 -12.29
N THR A 9 5.78 -15.04 -11.48
CA THR A 9 4.60 -15.73 -10.95
C THR A 9 4.78 -15.88 -9.45
N MET A 10 4.06 -15.09 -8.65
CA MET A 10 3.97 -15.30 -7.20
C MET A 10 2.75 -16.18 -6.89
N GLY A 11 2.79 -16.95 -5.80
CA GLY A 11 1.65 -17.77 -5.35
C GLY A 11 2.05 -19.14 -4.81
N GLY A 12 1.04 -19.95 -4.46
CA GLY A 12 1.20 -21.24 -3.78
C GLY A 12 2.12 -22.23 -4.50
N LYS A 13 1.98 -22.38 -5.83
CA LYS A 13 2.85 -23.28 -6.62
C LYS A 13 4.34 -22.94 -6.48
N VAL A 14 4.69 -21.66 -6.52
CA VAL A 14 6.09 -21.24 -6.37
C VAL A 14 6.59 -21.48 -4.95
N LEU A 15 5.71 -21.30 -3.95
CA LEU A 15 6.04 -21.63 -2.57
C LEU A 15 6.27 -23.12 -2.37
N GLU A 16 5.44 -23.97 -2.98
CA GLU A 16 5.58 -25.43 -3.03
C GLU A 16 6.91 -25.84 -3.71
N ASP A 17 7.18 -25.34 -4.92
CA ASP A 17 8.41 -25.62 -5.67
C ASP A 17 9.67 -25.25 -4.86
N LEU A 18 9.65 -24.10 -4.16
CA LEU A 18 10.74 -23.67 -3.29
C LEU A 18 10.82 -24.47 -1.98
N GLY A 19 9.70 -24.97 -1.48
CA GLY A 19 9.61 -25.82 -0.29
C GLY A 19 10.16 -27.23 -0.55
N ALA A 20 10.05 -27.72 -1.79
CA ALA A 20 10.61 -29.01 -2.21
C ALA A 20 12.15 -28.99 -2.37
N LEU A 21 12.78 -27.81 -2.39
CA LEU A 21 14.23 -27.71 -2.40
C LEU A 21 14.82 -28.15 -1.06
N THR A 22 15.77 -29.07 -1.10
CA THR A 22 16.60 -29.44 0.05
C THR A 22 17.29 -28.17 0.60
N PRO A 23 17.33 -27.98 1.95
CA PRO A 23 18.09 -26.89 2.55
C PRO A 23 19.54 -26.86 2.05
N PHE A 24 20.07 -25.66 1.81
CA PHE A 24 21.44 -25.48 1.34
C PHE A 24 22.41 -25.42 2.53
N GLU A 25 23.58 -26.05 2.38
CA GLU A 25 24.68 -25.89 3.35
C GLU A 25 25.29 -24.48 3.32
N ASP A 26 25.26 -23.83 2.14
CA ASP A 26 25.65 -22.43 1.97
C ASP A 26 24.58 -21.51 2.57
N LEU A 27 24.97 -20.77 3.62
CA LEU A 27 24.09 -19.89 4.37
C LEU A 27 23.53 -18.72 3.55
N GLU A 28 24.25 -18.23 2.53
CA GLU A 28 23.75 -17.15 1.66
C GLU A 28 22.73 -17.69 0.68
N LEU A 29 22.93 -18.90 0.14
CA LEU A 29 21.93 -19.56 -0.69
C LEU A 29 20.66 -19.88 0.11
N GLU A 30 20.83 -20.37 1.34
CA GLU A 30 19.70 -20.67 2.23
C GLU A 30 18.92 -19.40 2.61
N ARG A 31 19.62 -18.30 2.88
CA ARG A 31 19.01 -16.98 3.06
C ARG A 31 18.16 -16.56 1.86
N TRP A 32 18.67 -16.75 0.64
CA TRP A 32 17.91 -16.44 -0.57
C TRP A 32 16.69 -17.35 -0.72
N ARG A 33 16.81 -18.64 -0.41
CA ARG A 33 15.69 -19.60 -0.40
C ARG A 33 14.56 -19.08 0.50
N HIS A 34 14.85 -18.73 1.75
CA HIS A 34 13.85 -18.15 2.68
C HIS A 34 13.27 -16.84 2.16
N THR A 35 14.11 -15.93 1.65
CA THR A 35 13.66 -14.64 1.09
C THR A 35 12.64 -14.85 -0.04
N TYR A 36 12.90 -15.78 -0.96
CA TYR A 36 11.98 -16.05 -2.07
C TYR A 36 10.71 -16.77 -1.63
N ARG A 37 10.81 -17.72 -0.68
CA ARG A 37 9.63 -18.39 -0.08
C ARG A 37 8.70 -17.38 0.58
N LEU A 38 9.24 -16.49 1.40
CA LEU A 38 8.44 -15.47 2.08
C LEU A 38 7.84 -14.46 1.12
N ARG A 39 8.58 -14.06 0.07
CA ARG A 39 8.03 -13.23 -1.01
C ARG A 39 6.88 -13.92 -1.74
N ALA A 40 7.01 -15.20 -2.07
CA ALA A 40 5.92 -15.97 -2.68
C ALA A 40 4.73 -16.14 -1.72
N GLY A 41 5.00 -16.35 -0.43
CA GLY A 41 4.00 -16.47 0.63
C GLY A 41 3.09 -15.25 0.79
N ARG A 42 3.54 -14.05 0.37
CA ARG A 42 2.70 -12.84 0.37
C ARG A 42 1.43 -12.98 -0.50
N ALA A 43 1.50 -13.78 -1.56
CA ALA A 43 0.38 -14.04 -2.46
C ALA A 43 -0.30 -15.40 -2.17
N ALA A 44 0.21 -16.18 -1.20
CA ALA A 44 -0.34 -17.48 -0.82
C ALA A 44 -1.35 -17.34 0.33
N PRO A 45 -2.19 -18.36 0.60
CA PRO A 45 -3.00 -18.43 1.81
C PRO A 45 -2.19 -18.16 3.09
N LEU A 46 -2.84 -17.59 4.12
CA LEU A 46 -2.16 -17.14 5.33
C LEU A 46 -1.39 -18.26 6.03
N ALA A 47 -2.01 -19.44 6.18
CA ALA A 47 -1.38 -20.60 6.81
C ALA A 47 -0.08 -21.04 6.13
N GLU A 48 -0.01 -20.97 4.80
CA GLU A 48 1.22 -21.29 4.05
C GLU A 48 2.32 -20.24 4.29
N ALA A 49 1.94 -18.96 4.37
CA ALA A 49 2.87 -17.89 4.68
C ALA A 49 3.43 -18.01 6.12
N GLU A 50 2.59 -18.39 7.07
CA GLU A 50 2.98 -18.64 8.46
C GLU A 50 3.95 -19.83 8.58
N ALA A 51 3.69 -20.91 7.86
CA ALA A 51 4.59 -22.07 7.81
C ALA A 51 5.97 -21.69 7.24
N ALA A 52 6.00 -20.90 6.16
CA ALA A 52 7.26 -20.38 5.59
C ALA A 52 8.02 -19.47 6.58
N LEU A 53 7.29 -18.66 7.35
CA LEU A 53 7.86 -17.80 8.39
C LEU A 53 8.39 -18.60 9.58
N ALA A 54 7.68 -19.63 10.03
CA ALA A 54 8.14 -20.52 11.09
C ALA A 54 9.46 -21.21 10.74
N ASP A 55 9.59 -21.69 9.50
CA ASP A 55 10.84 -22.29 9.00
C ASP A 55 11.98 -21.26 8.95
N ALA A 56 11.72 -20.05 8.46
CA ALA A 56 12.70 -18.96 8.44
C ALA A 56 13.15 -18.53 9.84
N ARG A 57 12.26 -18.54 10.83
CA ARG A 57 12.58 -18.29 12.25
C ARG A 57 13.51 -19.36 12.80
N ALA A 58 13.20 -20.64 12.54
CA ALA A 58 14.02 -21.76 13.00
C ALA A 58 15.43 -21.69 12.41
N TRP A 59 15.55 -21.41 11.10
CA TRP A 59 16.84 -21.18 10.45
C TRP A 59 17.62 -20.03 11.09
N ALA A 60 16.99 -18.86 11.27
CA ALA A 60 17.67 -17.69 11.85
C ALA A 60 18.16 -17.95 13.28
N ALA A 61 17.38 -18.71 14.07
CA ALA A 61 17.76 -19.12 15.42
C ALA A 61 18.95 -20.10 15.41
N ALA A 62 18.95 -21.08 14.51
CA ALA A 62 20.04 -22.07 14.40
C ALA A 62 21.36 -21.44 13.93
N VAL A 63 21.32 -20.48 13.01
CA VAL A 63 22.51 -19.80 12.49
C VAL A 63 23.11 -18.83 13.51
N ALA A 64 22.27 -18.22 14.36
CA ALA A 64 22.67 -17.30 15.44
C ALA A 64 23.62 -16.15 15.00
N ARG A 65 23.42 -15.62 13.78
CA ARG A 65 24.19 -14.48 13.25
C ARG A 65 23.37 -13.19 13.25
N PRO A 66 23.96 -12.01 13.53
CA PRO A 66 23.24 -10.73 13.56
C PRO A 66 22.42 -10.45 12.29
N ARG A 67 22.99 -10.75 11.11
CA ARG A 67 22.29 -10.56 9.83
C ARG A 67 21.07 -11.48 9.68
N ALA A 68 21.14 -12.72 10.17
CA ALA A 68 20.01 -13.64 10.12
C ALA A 68 18.88 -13.17 11.07
N THR A 69 19.24 -12.66 12.25
CA THR A 69 18.30 -12.02 13.20
C THR A 69 17.62 -10.82 12.57
N ALA A 70 18.38 -9.90 11.95
CA ALA A 70 17.82 -8.72 11.29
C ALA A 70 16.85 -9.08 10.17
N LEU A 71 17.19 -10.07 9.34
CA LEU A 71 16.31 -10.54 8.26
C LEU A 71 15.03 -11.21 8.79
N ARG A 72 15.14 -12.02 9.85
CA ARG A 72 13.98 -12.58 10.54
C ARG A 72 13.05 -11.45 10.98
N ASP A 73 13.58 -10.42 11.62
CA ASP A 73 12.77 -9.30 12.10
C ASP A 73 12.12 -8.55 10.91
N THR A 74 12.82 -8.31 9.81
CA THR A 74 12.19 -7.76 8.58
C THR A 74 11.05 -8.63 8.05
N TRP A 75 11.21 -9.95 8.06
CA TRP A 75 10.18 -10.88 7.59
C TRP A 75 8.96 -10.95 8.51
N GLU A 76 9.20 -10.96 9.82
CA GLU A 76 8.14 -10.88 10.83
C GLU A 76 7.39 -9.55 10.74
N GLY A 77 8.11 -8.44 10.51
CA GLY A 77 7.49 -7.14 10.31
C GLY A 77 6.58 -7.10 9.08
N LEU A 78 7.02 -7.66 7.95
CA LEU A 78 6.20 -7.79 6.75
C LEU A 78 4.95 -8.66 6.97
N HIS A 79 5.07 -9.73 7.77
CA HIS A 79 3.94 -10.59 8.10
C HIS A 79 2.94 -9.87 9.03
N ALA A 80 3.43 -9.18 10.06
CA ALA A 80 2.60 -8.37 10.95
C ALA A 80 1.84 -7.28 10.17
N TYR A 81 2.50 -6.61 9.21
CA TYR A 81 1.85 -5.62 8.35
C TYR A 81 0.69 -6.24 7.56
N ARG A 82 0.87 -7.45 7.02
CA ARG A 82 -0.18 -8.18 6.29
C ARG A 82 -1.39 -8.50 7.17
N LEU A 83 -1.18 -8.75 8.47
CA LEU A 83 -2.23 -9.00 9.45
C LEU A 83 -2.91 -7.71 9.95
N GLY A 84 -2.42 -6.53 9.54
CA GLY A 84 -2.90 -5.24 10.03
C GLY A 84 -2.31 -4.83 11.39
N ASP A 85 -1.36 -5.59 11.95
CA ASP A 85 -0.64 -5.21 13.16
C ASP A 85 0.54 -4.29 12.82
N PHE A 86 0.21 -3.04 12.53
CA PHE A 86 1.19 -2.04 12.09
C PHE A 86 2.18 -1.66 13.19
N ALA A 87 1.77 -1.73 14.46
CA ALA A 87 2.65 -1.47 15.60
C ALA A 87 3.75 -2.54 15.71
N ALA A 88 3.38 -3.83 15.63
CA ALA A 88 4.37 -4.89 15.60
C ALA A 88 5.23 -4.83 14.33
N ALA A 89 4.63 -4.49 13.18
CA ALA A 89 5.36 -4.34 11.93
C ALA A 89 6.47 -3.29 12.04
N GLU A 90 6.14 -2.10 12.53
CA GLU A 90 7.08 -0.99 12.73
C GLU A 90 8.19 -1.37 13.71
N ALA A 91 7.84 -1.88 14.88
CA ALA A 91 8.81 -2.27 15.91
C ALA A 91 9.81 -3.32 15.39
N ARG A 92 9.36 -4.26 14.56
CA ARG A 92 10.22 -5.29 13.96
C ARG A 92 11.16 -4.73 12.91
N GLN A 93 10.69 -3.82 12.05
CA GLN A 93 11.59 -3.16 11.09
C GLN A 93 12.62 -2.28 11.81
N ALA A 94 12.20 -1.56 12.86
CA ALA A 94 13.12 -0.77 13.68
C ALA A 94 14.19 -1.65 14.35
N ALA A 95 13.81 -2.80 14.92
CA ALA A 95 14.74 -3.76 15.49
C ALA A 95 15.74 -4.29 14.46
N ALA A 96 15.26 -4.64 13.25
CA ALA A 96 16.12 -5.07 12.15
C ALA A 96 17.16 -4.01 11.77
N LEU A 97 16.72 -2.75 11.62
CA LEU A 97 17.58 -1.60 11.29
C LEU A 97 18.63 -1.32 12.37
N ALA A 98 18.25 -1.43 13.65
CA ALA A 98 19.11 -1.17 14.80
C ALA A 98 20.30 -2.15 14.92
N THR A 99 20.20 -3.34 14.32
CA THR A 99 21.32 -4.30 14.31
C THR A 99 22.55 -3.81 13.54
N GLY A 100 22.37 -2.90 12.56
CA GLY A 100 23.42 -2.51 11.62
C GLY A 100 23.92 -3.64 10.71
N ALA A 101 23.26 -4.80 10.70
CA ALA A 101 23.75 -6.02 10.05
C ALA A 101 23.16 -6.28 8.65
N LEU A 102 22.24 -5.42 8.20
CA LEU A 102 21.64 -5.52 6.87
C LEU A 102 22.60 -5.01 5.79
N ASP A 103 22.61 -5.68 4.63
CA ASP A 103 23.25 -5.11 3.44
C ASP A 103 22.47 -3.89 2.93
N ALA A 104 23.08 -3.09 2.06
CA ALA A 104 22.50 -1.85 1.56
C ALA A 104 21.09 -2.05 0.95
N GLY A 105 20.89 -3.11 0.17
CA GLY A 105 19.60 -3.39 -0.46
C GLY A 105 18.54 -3.78 0.57
N ALA A 106 18.87 -4.66 1.51
CA ALA A 106 17.98 -5.07 2.58
C ALA A 106 17.63 -3.91 3.52
N ARG A 107 18.59 -3.05 3.83
CA ARG A 107 18.39 -1.84 4.63
C ARG A 107 17.40 -0.87 3.97
N ILE A 108 17.56 -0.61 2.67
CA ILE A 108 16.64 0.28 1.91
C ILE A 108 15.20 -0.24 2.00
N TRP A 109 14.99 -1.54 1.80
CA TRP A 109 13.64 -2.11 1.91
C TRP A 109 13.10 -2.10 3.34
N ALA A 110 13.94 -2.37 4.35
CA ALA A 110 13.54 -2.28 5.75
C ALA A 110 13.12 -0.84 6.13
N LEU A 111 13.81 0.20 5.63
CA LEU A 111 13.41 1.61 5.81
C LEU A 111 12.05 1.92 5.16
N ILE A 112 11.83 1.42 3.94
CA ILE A 112 10.55 1.59 3.23
C ILE A 112 9.40 0.88 3.96
N ASP A 113 9.63 -0.34 4.44
CA ASP A 113 8.64 -1.11 5.17
C ASP A 113 8.37 -0.51 6.56
N HIS A 114 9.41 0.01 7.22
CA HIS A 114 9.30 0.79 8.46
C HIS A 114 8.43 2.04 8.25
N ALA A 115 8.74 2.84 7.21
CA ALA A 115 7.97 4.02 6.85
C ALA A 115 6.51 3.68 6.52
N SER A 116 6.26 2.57 5.82
CA SER A 116 4.90 2.12 5.51
C SER A 116 4.10 1.83 6.80
N ALA A 117 4.68 1.07 7.72
CA ALA A 117 4.03 0.76 9.00
C ALA A 117 3.83 2.01 9.88
N ALA A 118 4.83 2.89 9.95
CA ALA A 118 4.74 4.15 10.67
C ALA A 118 3.66 5.10 10.10
N LEU A 119 3.45 5.09 8.78
CA LEU A 119 2.41 5.87 8.12
C LEU A 119 1.01 5.40 8.54
N GLU A 120 0.78 4.10 8.69
CA GLU A 120 -0.50 3.57 9.16
C GLU A 120 -0.77 3.85 10.65
N LEU A 121 0.28 4.17 11.41
CA LEU A 121 0.22 4.60 12.81
C LEU A 121 0.16 6.13 12.98
N GLY A 122 0.13 6.92 11.89
CA GLY A 122 0.14 8.38 11.96
C GLY A 122 1.46 8.99 12.44
N ARG A 123 2.57 8.22 12.48
CA ARG A 123 3.88 8.68 12.99
C ARG A 123 4.66 9.43 11.92
N HIS A 124 4.10 10.53 11.44
CA HIS A 124 4.55 11.26 10.26
C HIS A 124 6.04 11.66 10.26
N ASP A 125 6.60 12.03 11.40
CA ASP A 125 8.00 12.45 11.48
C ASP A 125 8.97 11.27 11.28
N LEU A 126 8.61 10.09 11.82
CA LEU A 126 9.37 8.85 11.59
C LEU A 126 9.29 8.41 10.13
N VAL A 127 8.12 8.61 9.49
CA VAL A 127 7.95 8.34 8.06
C VAL A 127 8.91 9.22 7.26
N ALA A 128 8.90 10.54 7.48
CA ALA A 128 9.76 11.49 6.77
C ALA A 128 11.25 11.11 6.90
N ALA A 129 11.74 10.90 8.13
CA ALA A 129 13.13 10.53 8.38
C ALA A 129 13.54 9.22 7.67
N SER A 130 12.67 8.21 7.71
CA SER A 130 12.93 6.91 7.08
C SER A 130 12.97 7.00 5.55
N LEU A 131 12.08 7.82 4.96
CA LEU A 131 11.99 7.99 3.52
C LEU A 131 13.15 8.80 2.95
N ASP A 132 13.60 9.83 3.66
CA ASP A 132 14.76 10.62 3.24
C ASP A 132 16.03 9.74 3.15
N GLU A 133 16.25 8.90 4.15
CA GLU A 133 17.36 7.93 4.12
C GLU A 133 17.18 6.91 2.98
N ALA A 134 15.98 6.33 2.84
CA ALA A 134 15.70 5.33 1.80
C ALA A 134 15.86 5.89 0.38
N LEU A 135 15.44 7.13 0.14
CA LEU A 135 15.58 7.80 -1.17
C LEU A 135 17.03 8.11 -1.49
N SER A 136 17.78 8.67 -0.54
CA SER A 136 19.21 8.93 -0.73
C SER A 136 19.95 7.63 -1.08
N ALA A 137 19.73 6.56 -0.30
CA ALA A 137 20.38 5.28 -0.51
C ALA A 137 19.94 4.56 -1.80
N SER A 138 18.66 4.62 -2.15
CA SER A 138 18.13 4.01 -3.39
C SER A 138 18.66 4.70 -4.64
N ARG A 139 18.76 6.03 -4.64
CA ARG A 139 19.38 6.82 -5.74
C ARG A 139 20.85 6.50 -5.89
N ALA A 140 21.62 6.51 -4.79
CA ALA A 140 23.03 6.16 -4.80
C ALA A 140 23.27 4.74 -5.34
N SER A 141 22.35 3.81 -5.05
CA SER A 141 22.41 2.41 -5.48
C SER A 141 21.73 2.15 -6.83
N ARG A 142 21.14 3.16 -7.48
CA ARG A 142 20.34 3.05 -8.71
C ARG A 142 19.22 2.00 -8.63
N LEU A 143 18.62 1.85 -7.45
CA LEU A 143 17.52 0.91 -7.21
C LEU A 143 16.18 1.57 -7.53
N VAL A 144 15.89 1.75 -8.83
CA VAL A 144 14.76 2.54 -9.35
C VAL A 144 13.39 2.11 -8.77
N VAL A 145 13.19 0.81 -8.52
CA VAL A 145 11.94 0.31 -7.91
C VAL A 145 11.82 0.73 -6.44
N ALA A 146 12.93 0.77 -5.70
CA ALA A 146 12.93 1.24 -4.32
C ALA A 146 12.75 2.76 -4.25
N GLU A 147 13.39 3.50 -5.16
CA GLU A 147 13.19 4.94 -5.31
C GLU A 147 11.72 5.27 -5.58
N GLY A 148 11.10 4.64 -6.60
CA GLY A 148 9.68 4.87 -6.90
C GLY A 148 8.75 4.51 -5.74
N ARG A 149 9.07 3.48 -4.95
CA ARG A 149 8.29 3.10 -3.75
C ARG A 149 8.41 4.14 -2.64
N ALA A 150 9.62 4.66 -2.40
CA ALA A 150 9.84 5.68 -1.39
C ALA A 150 9.22 7.03 -1.81
N THR A 151 9.31 7.42 -3.09
CA THR A 151 8.62 8.59 -3.64
C THR A 151 7.11 8.49 -3.48
N TRP A 152 6.52 7.33 -3.79
CA TRP A 152 5.09 7.10 -3.55
C TRP A 152 4.72 7.32 -2.06
N LEU A 153 5.50 6.78 -1.12
CA LEU A 153 5.24 6.99 0.31
C LEU A 153 5.39 8.45 0.74
N GLN A 154 6.31 9.22 0.14
CA GLN A 154 6.41 10.66 0.40
C GLN A 154 5.14 11.38 -0.09
N ARG A 155 4.64 11.03 -1.27
CA ARG A 155 3.38 11.58 -1.81
C ARG A 155 2.19 11.20 -0.94
N SER A 156 2.13 9.96 -0.46
CA SER A 156 1.12 9.52 0.50
C SER A 156 1.21 10.28 1.83
N LEU A 157 2.41 10.48 2.38
CA LEU A 157 2.62 11.27 3.59
C LEU A 157 2.10 12.71 3.43
N ALA A 158 2.49 13.39 2.35
CA ALA A 158 2.03 14.74 2.04
C ALA A 158 0.50 14.81 1.91
N TYR A 159 -0.10 13.83 1.22
CA TYR A 159 -1.54 13.74 1.09
C TYR A 159 -2.23 13.57 2.45
N ARG A 160 -1.73 12.65 3.28
CA ARG A 160 -2.27 12.37 4.62
C ARG A 160 -2.14 13.56 5.57
N ARG A 161 -1.09 14.36 5.42
CA ARG A 161 -0.87 15.63 6.15
C ARG A 161 -1.75 16.79 5.72
N GLY A 162 -2.52 16.64 4.64
CA GLY A 162 -3.37 17.73 4.17
C GLY A 162 -2.67 18.69 3.21
N GLU A 163 -1.44 18.41 2.78
CA GLU A 163 -0.63 19.35 2.01
C GLU A 163 -1.27 19.70 0.66
N ALA A 164 -1.19 20.98 0.30
CA ALA A 164 -1.80 21.58 -0.88
C ALA A 164 -0.93 21.40 -2.14
N LEU A 165 -0.64 20.14 -2.50
CA LEU A 165 0.21 19.84 -3.64
C LEU A 165 -0.61 19.60 -4.91
N ALA A 166 -0.09 20.07 -6.04
CA ALA A 166 -0.58 19.69 -7.36
C ALA A 166 -0.28 18.20 -7.65
N PRO A 167 -1.07 17.55 -8.52
CA PRO A 167 -0.72 16.21 -9.01
C PRO A 167 0.58 16.23 -9.81
N ASP A 168 1.46 15.28 -9.56
CA ASP A 168 2.77 15.15 -10.21
C ASP A 168 2.66 14.29 -11.48
N ARG A 169 2.49 14.95 -12.62
CA ARG A 169 2.36 14.28 -13.91
C ARG A 169 3.63 13.56 -14.34
N GLU A 170 4.80 14.14 -14.07
CA GLU A 170 6.08 13.52 -14.42
C GLU A 170 6.26 12.19 -13.67
N LEU A 171 5.89 12.15 -12.38
CA LEU A 171 5.88 10.91 -11.61
C LEU A 171 4.93 9.87 -12.20
N THR A 172 3.72 10.26 -12.60
CA THR A 172 2.76 9.32 -13.23
C THR A 172 3.27 8.78 -14.57
N ASP A 173 4.00 9.58 -15.34
CA ASP A 173 4.62 9.19 -16.61
C ASP A 173 5.78 8.23 -16.34
N ALA A 174 6.68 8.57 -15.42
CA ALA A 174 7.81 7.73 -15.01
C ALA A 174 7.34 6.36 -14.49
N ALA A 175 6.24 6.31 -13.74
CA ALA A 175 5.66 5.08 -13.22
C ALA A 175 5.25 4.08 -14.31
N ARG A 176 4.95 4.53 -15.54
CA ARG A 176 4.67 3.65 -16.69
C ARG A 176 5.88 2.79 -17.06
N HIS A 177 7.08 3.29 -16.84
CA HIS A 177 8.33 2.65 -17.26
C HIS A 177 8.93 1.69 -16.22
N LEU A 178 8.38 1.65 -14.99
CA LEU A 178 8.91 0.81 -13.90
C LEU A 178 8.66 -0.70 -14.07
N GLY A 179 7.77 -1.10 -14.98
CA GLY A 179 7.44 -2.52 -15.22
C GLY A 179 6.78 -3.23 -14.02
N ARG A 180 6.22 -2.48 -13.06
CA ARG A 180 5.57 -2.99 -11.85
C ARG A 180 4.16 -2.42 -11.72
N ASP A 181 3.15 -3.18 -12.14
CA ASP A 181 1.75 -2.74 -12.13
C ASP A 181 1.29 -2.30 -10.73
N ASN A 182 1.66 -3.03 -9.68
CA ASN A 182 1.31 -2.67 -8.30
C ASN A 182 1.89 -1.33 -7.82
N LEU A 183 3.10 -0.97 -8.26
CA LEU A 183 3.70 0.31 -7.89
C LEU A 183 3.11 1.45 -8.71
N LYS A 184 2.92 1.22 -10.01
CA LYS A 184 2.24 2.16 -10.91
C LYS A 184 0.83 2.48 -10.42
N SER A 185 0.06 1.48 -10.01
CA SER A 185 -1.33 1.65 -9.59
C SER A 185 -1.46 2.50 -8.32
N VAL A 186 -0.59 2.31 -7.32
CA VAL A 186 -0.62 3.11 -6.09
C VAL A 186 -0.16 4.55 -6.31
N ILE A 187 0.82 4.78 -7.20
CA ILE A 187 1.22 6.13 -7.63
C ILE A 187 0.06 6.83 -8.33
N TRP A 188 -0.55 6.17 -9.32
CA TRP A 188 -1.66 6.78 -10.04
C TRP A 188 -2.88 7.05 -9.17
N LEU A 189 -3.17 6.19 -8.19
CA LEU A 189 -4.27 6.42 -7.26
C LEU A 189 -4.03 7.67 -6.39
N ILE A 190 -2.82 7.84 -5.82
CA ILE A 190 -2.55 9.00 -4.97
C ILE A 190 -2.53 10.31 -5.78
N GLU A 191 -1.99 10.28 -7.00
CA GLU A 191 -2.02 11.45 -7.88
C GLU A 191 -3.44 11.77 -8.40
N ALA A 192 -4.28 10.75 -8.60
CA ALA A 192 -5.70 10.96 -8.86
C ALA A 192 -6.41 11.64 -7.67
N ALA A 193 -6.05 11.26 -6.44
CA ALA A 193 -6.59 11.88 -5.24
C ALA A 193 -6.15 13.35 -5.12
N PHE A 194 -4.88 13.68 -5.39
CA PHE A 194 -4.41 15.07 -5.49
C PHE A 194 -5.15 15.86 -6.58
N ALA A 195 -5.28 15.31 -7.79
CA ALA A 195 -6.01 15.94 -8.88
C ALA A 195 -7.47 16.22 -8.50
N TRP A 196 -8.12 15.26 -7.83
CA TRP A 196 -9.47 15.42 -7.32
C TRP A 196 -9.52 16.50 -6.23
N ARG A 197 -8.59 16.56 -5.28
CA ARG A 197 -8.59 17.66 -4.29
C ARG A 197 -8.37 19.04 -4.89
N CYS A 198 -7.71 19.12 -6.04
CA CYS A 198 -7.47 20.36 -6.79
C CYS A 198 -8.62 20.73 -7.75
N GLY A 199 -9.72 19.96 -7.79
CA GLY A 199 -10.82 20.20 -8.74
C GLY A 199 -10.49 19.88 -10.21
N GLN A 200 -9.41 19.12 -10.46
CA GLN A 200 -9.00 18.71 -11.81
C GLN A 200 -9.68 17.40 -12.21
N ASP A 201 -11.00 17.42 -12.31
CA ASP A 201 -11.85 16.22 -12.43
C ASP A 201 -11.48 15.31 -13.62
N GLY A 202 -11.21 15.89 -14.79
CA GLY A 202 -10.79 15.11 -15.97
C GLY A 202 -9.48 14.35 -15.75
N LEU A 203 -8.49 14.96 -15.10
CA LEU A 203 -7.21 14.30 -14.78
C LEU A 203 -7.40 13.24 -13.69
N ALA A 204 -8.21 13.54 -12.66
CA ALA A 204 -8.52 12.59 -11.60
C ALA A 204 -9.19 11.32 -12.18
N ALA A 205 -10.16 11.47 -13.07
CA ALA A 205 -10.82 10.36 -13.75
C ALA A 205 -9.82 9.54 -14.61
N GLU A 206 -8.98 10.21 -15.41
CA GLU A 206 -7.97 9.54 -16.23
C GLU A 206 -7.02 8.67 -15.40
N LEU A 207 -6.43 9.26 -14.35
CA LEU A 207 -5.48 8.60 -13.47
C LEU A 207 -6.14 7.47 -12.67
N ALA A 208 -7.33 7.69 -12.12
CA ALA A 208 -8.09 6.68 -11.37
C ALA A 208 -8.49 5.49 -12.26
N ALA A 209 -8.97 5.73 -13.47
CA ALA A 209 -9.27 4.68 -14.45
C ALA A 209 -8.00 3.89 -14.82
N GLY A 210 -6.87 4.59 -14.98
CA GLY A 210 -5.57 3.96 -15.17
C GLY A 210 -5.18 3.07 -13.98
N ALA A 211 -5.32 3.58 -12.76
CA ALA A 211 -4.96 2.89 -11.53
C ALA A 211 -5.78 1.62 -11.36
N LYS A 212 -7.11 1.69 -11.62
CA LYS A 212 -8.02 0.54 -11.65
C LYS A 212 -7.49 -0.57 -12.55
N ARG A 213 -7.21 -0.27 -13.83
CA ARG A 213 -6.68 -1.26 -14.79
C ARG A 213 -5.36 -1.87 -14.34
N ALA A 214 -4.50 -1.08 -13.70
CA ALA A 214 -3.22 -1.56 -13.19
C ALA A 214 -3.38 -2.47 -11.95
N PHE A 215 -4.27 -2.13 -11.02
CA PHE A 215 -4.61 -2.98 -9.89
C PHE A 215 -5.25 -4.30 -10.33
N GLU A 216 -6.14 -4.29 -11.34
CA GLU A 216 -6.74 -5.50 -11.89
C GLU A 216 -5.69 -6.46 -12.47
N ARG A 217 -4.73 -5.96 -13.26
CA ARG A 217 -3.61 -6.78 -13.75
C ARG A 217 -2.71 -7.29 -12.61
N GLY A 218 -2.61 -6.53 -11.52
CA GLY A 218 -1.90 -6.89 -10.30
C GLY A 218 -2.67 -7.82 -9.35
N ASN A 219 -3.89 -8.24 -9.71
CA ASN A 219 -4.81 -9.00 -8.85
C ASN A 219 -5.09 -8.33 -7.49
N ASN A 220 -5.15 -6.99 -7.46
CA ASN A 220 -5.45 -6.23 -6.26
C ASN A 220 -6.87 -5.65 -6.35
N ALA A 221 -7.87 -6.47 -6.03
CA ALA A 221 -9.28 -6.09 -6.11
C ALA A 221 -9.64 -4.90 -5.21
N VAL A 222 -9.04 -4.80 -4.02
CA VAL A 222 -9.30 -3.72 -3.05
C VAL A 222 -8.82 -2.37 -3.59
N GLY A 223 -7.61 -2.30 -4.16
CA GLY A 223 -7.12 -1.09 -4.82
C GLY A 223 -7.93 -0.72 -6.06
N ALA A 224 -8.33 -1.73 -6.86
CA ALA A 224 -9.16 -1.53 -8.04
C ALA A 224 -10.54 -0.96 -7.69
N LEU A 225 -11.15 -1.44 -6.61
CA LEU A 225 -12.41 -0.94 -6.07
C LEU A 225 -12.34 0.56 -5.76
N LEU A 226 -11.33 1.00 -5.01
CA LEU A 226 -11.19 2.40 -4.62
C LEU A 226 -10.91 3.31 -5.83
N ALA A 227 -10.02 2.86 -6.72
CA ALA A 227 -9.72 3.58 -7.96
C ALA A 227 -10.97 3.70 -8.85
N TRP A 228 -11.82 2.68 -8.89
CA TRP A 228 -13.07 2.72 -9.65
C TRP A 228 -14.08 3.72 -9.06
N ALA A 229 -14.22 3.74 -7.74
CA ALA A 229 -15.09 4.69 -7.06
C ALA A 229 -14.62 6.14 -7.30
N LEU A 230 -13.31 6.39 -7.26
CA LEU A 230 -12.74 7.72 -7.55
C LEU A 230 -12.94 8.15 -9.01
N ASP A 231 -12.75 7.24 -9.97
CA ASP A 231 -13.01 7.49 -11.40
C ASP A 231 -14.46 7.97 -11.63
N ILE A 232 -15.43 7.28 -11.03
CA ILE A 232 -16.85 7.65 -11.12
C ILE A 232 -17.13 8.99 -10.42
N ALA A 233 -16.60 9.21 -9.22
CA ALA A 233 -16.76 10.47 -8.48
C ALA A 233 -16.10 11.68 -9.18
N ALA A 234 -15.10 11.44 -10.01
CA ALA A 234 -14.46 12.44 -10.85
C ALA A 234 -15.17 12.65 -12.21
N GLY A 235 -16.32 12.00 -12.45
CA GLY A 235 -17.10 12.17 -13.67
C GLY A 235 -16.65 11.31 -14.85
N GLY A 236 -15.80 10.29 -14.64
CA GLY A 236 -15.36 9.39 -15.70
C GLY A 236 -16.47 8.49 -16.27
N ARG A 237 -17.59 8.33 -15.54
CA ARG A 237 -18.79 7.59 -15.99
C ARG A 237 -20.06 8.29 -15.50
N SER A 238 -21.15 8.12 -16.26
CA SER A 238 -22.45 8.70 -15.94
C SER A 238 -23.31 7.87 -15.00
N GLN A 239 -23.00 6.58 -14.80
CA GLN A 239 -23.80 5.67 -13.98
C GLN A 239 -22.92 4.86 -13.03
N VAL A 240 -23.40 4.69 -11.80
CA VAL A 240 -22.82 3.84 -10.76
C VAL A 240 -23.21 2.39 -11.03
N PRO A 241 -22.24 1.48 -11.26
CA PRO A 241 -22.52 0.07 -11.47
C PRO A 241 -22.91 -0.62 -10.14
N PRO A 242 -23.98 -1.43 -10.08
CA PRO A 242 -24.42 -2.09 -8.84
C PRO A 242 -23.35 -2.96 -8.19
N GLU A 243 -22.51 -3.63 -8.99
CA GLU A 243 -21.44 -4.50 -8.51
C GLU A 243 -20.35 -3.76 -7.73
N LEU A 244 -20.17 -2.45 -7.98
CA LEU A 244 -19.22 -1.62 -7.25
C LEU A 244 -19.65 -1.44 -5.78
N VAL A 245 -20.95 -1.26 -5.56
CA VAL A 245 -21.53 -1.11 -4.22
C VAL A 245 -21.43 -2.43 -3.46
N VAL A 246 -21.77 -3.54 -4.11
CA VAL A 246 -21.63 -4.89 -3.50
C VAL A 246 -20.18 -5.15 -3.11
N ALA A 247 -19.22 -4.78 -3.97
CA ALA A 247 -17.80 -4.91 -3.67
C ALA A 247 -17.36 -3.99 -2.52
N ALA A 248 -17.87 -2.76 -2.44
CA ALA A 248 -17.59 -1.83 -1.34
C ALA A 248 -18.11 -2.35 0.01
N LEU A 249 -19.29 -2.97 0.03
CA LEU A 249 -19.87 -3.55 1.25
C LEU A 249 -19.20 -4.86 1.68
N SER A 250 -18.61 -5.60 0.74
CA SER A 250 -18.02 -6.93 0.99
C SER A 250 -16.49 -6.89 1.13
N THR A 251 -15.87 -5.71 1.06
CA THR A 251 -14.42 -5.58 1.09
C THR A 251 -13.84 -5.98 2.47
N PRO A 252 -12.71 -6.70 2.51
CA PRO A 252 -12.06 -7.05 3.77
C PRO A 252 -11.33 -5.87 4.43
N VAL A 253 -11.26 -4.70 3.78
CA VAL A 253 -10.62 -3.49 4.30
C VAL A 253 -11.69 -2.42 4.52
N PRO A 254 -12.27 -2.32 5.73
CA PRO A 254 -13.43 -1.46 5.99
C PRO A 254 -13.22 0.00 5.58
N GLY A 255 -12.03 0.56 5.83
CA GLY A 255 -11.70 1.93 5.43
C GLY A 255 -11.76 2.18 3.92
N VAL A 256 -11.45 1.17 3.10
CA VAL A 256 -11.61 1.28 1.64
C VAL A 256 -13.09 1.23 1.26
N GLY A 257 -13.87 0.36 1.92
CA GLY A 257 -15.33 0.28 1.70
C GLY A 257 -16.03 1.58 2.02
N LEU A 258 -15.72 2.17 3.18
CA LEU A 258 -16.25 3.46 3.61
C LEU A 258 -15.95 4.58 2.59
N GLN A 259 -14.69 4.70 2.15
CA GLN A 259 -14.29 5.68 1.13
C GLN A 259 -15.01 5.45 -0.20
N ALA A 260 -15.14 4.20 -0.64
CA ALA A 260 -15.81 3.85 -1.89
C ALA A 260 -17.31 4.20 -1.84
N LEU A 261 -18.01 3.90 -0.73
CA LEU A 261 -19.41 4.27 -0.55
C LEU A 261 -19.63 5.79 -0.60
N GLY A 262 -18.76 6.56 0.05
CA GLY A 262 -18.82 8.02 0.01
C GLY A 262 -18.65 8.57 -1.41
N LEU A 263 -17.62 8.12 -2.14
CA LEU A 263 -17.35 8.55 -3.52
C LEU A 263 -18.49 8.18 -4.48
N VAL A 264 -19.03 6.96 -4.35
CA VAL A 264 -20.14 6.48 -5.17
C VAL A 264 -21.43 7.25 -4.89
N THR A 265 -21.70 7.56 -3.62
CA THR A 265 -22.88 8.36 -3.24
C THR A 265 -22.78 9.77 -3.80
N LEU A 266 -21.60 10.39 -3.73
CA LEU A 266 -21.35 11.70 -4.31
C LEU A 266 -21.64 11.71 -5.82
N ALA A 267 -21.19 10.69 -6.56
CA ALA A 267 -21.43 10.59 -8.00
C ALA A 267 -22.90 10.35 -8.35
N ARG A 268 -23.62 9.57 -7.53
CA ARG A 268 -25.07 9.32 -7.69
C ARG A 268 -25.91 10.56 -7.38
N GLY A 269 -25.43 11.42 -6.47
CA GLY A 269 -26.13 12.62 -6.00
C GLY A 269 -27.30 12.36 -5.05
N VAL A 270 -27.60 11.10 -4.73
CA VAL A 270 -28.70 10.72 -3.82
C VAL A 270 -28.22 9.63 -2.87
N PRO A 271 -28.32 9.84 -1.55
CA PRO A 271 -27.94 8.84 -0.55
C PRO A 271 -28.92 7.66 -0.52
N ASP A 272 -28.37 6.47 -0.30
CA ASP A 272 -29.15 5.24 -0.10
C ASP A 272 -29.15 4.88 1.40
N PRO A 273 -30.33 4.71 2.04
CA PRO A 273 -30.40 4.43 3.47
C PRO A 273 -29.57 3.21 3.90
N SER A 274 -29.54 2.16 3.06
CA SER A 274 -28.78 0.94 3.36
C SER A 274 -27.26 1.17 3.34
N TRP A 275 -26.78 2.09 2.49
CA TRP A 275 -25.35 2.44 2.41
C TRP A 275 -24.94 3.34 3.56
N VAL A 276 -25.83 4.24 3.99
CA VAL A 276 -25.62 5.10 5.16
C VAL A 276 -25.45 4.25 6.41
N GLU A 277 -26.35 3.29 6.65
CA GLU A 277 -26.27 2.39 7.80
C GLU A 277 -24.94 1.60 7.81
N ALA A 278 -24.55 1.03 6.67
CA ALA A 278 -23.28 0.31 6.54
C ALA A 278 -22.06 1.23 6.78
N ALA A 279 -22.08 2.44 6.23
CA ALA A 279 -21.02 3.43 6.41
C ALA A 279 -20.89 3.89 7.86
N GLU A 280 -22.01 4.07 8.58
CA GLU A 280 -22.02 4.39 10.00
C GLU A 280 -21.43 3.26 10.85
N ALA A 281 -21.80 2.01 10.56
CA ALA A 281 -21.26 0.84 11.25
C ALA A 281 -19.74 0.72 11.05
N ILE A 282 -19.24 0.94 9.82
CA ILE A 282 -17.80 0.93 9.53
C ILE A 282 -17.10 2.11 10.22
N HIS A 283 -17.64 3.33 10.10
CA HIS A 283 -17.08 4.54 10.70
C HIS A 283 -16.92 4.41 12.23
N ALA A 284 -17.88 3.78 12.91
CA ALA A 284 -17.82 3.53 14.34
C ALA A 284 -16.62 2.68 14.78
N THR A 285 -16.02 1.89 13.87
CA THR A 285 -14.80 1.09 14.17
C THR A 285 -13.51 1.92 14.19
N PHE A 286 -13.54 3.15 13.68
CA PHE A 286 -12.38 4.03 13.69
C PHE A 286 -12.24 4.73 15.05
N PRO A 287 -11.03 4.74 15.65
CA PRO A 287 -10.71 5.59 16.80
C PRO A 287 -11.05 7.05 16.49
N GLU A 288 -11.62 7.76 17.47
CA GLU A 288 -12.15 9.11 17.28
C GLU A 288 -11.08 10.08 16.78
N GLU A 289 -9.89 10.00 17.36
CA GLU A 289 -8.72 10.81 17.04
C GLU A 289 -8.21 10.63 15.60
N ARG A 290 -8.62 9.56 14.92
CA ARG A 290 -8.20 9.25 13.54
C ARG A 290 -9.27 9.52 12.49
N ARG A 291 -10.47 9.95 12.88
CA ARG A 291 -11.60 10.13 11.94
C ARG A 291 -11.42 11.30 10.98
N ASP A 292 -10.53 12.23 11.31
CA ASP A 292 -10.15 13.38 10.46
C ASP A 292 -8.80 13.17 9.75
N GLU A 293 -8.13 12.04 9.96
CA GLU A 293 -6.91 11.71 9.22
C GLU A 293 -7.29 11.22 7.81
N ARG A 294 -6.65 11.79 6.79
CA ARG A 294 -6.83 11.32 5.41
C ARG A 294 -6.24 9.92 5.29
N LEU A 295 -7.00 9.03 4.65
CA LEU A 295 -6.53 7.68 4.30
C LEU A 295 -5.89 7.71 2.91
N ASP A 296 -6.52 7.05 1.93
CA ASP A 296 -6.05 7.00 0.55
C ASP A 296 -6.64 8.14 -0.30
N VAL A 297 -7.93 8.46 -0.09
CA VAL A 297 -8.67 9.48 -0.83
C VAL A 297 -9.47 10.39 0.11
N LEU A 298 -10.17 9.83 1.09
CA LEU A 298 -11.00 10.58 2.03
C LEU A 298 -10.59 10.29 3.48
N THR A 299 -10.92 11.20 4.39
CA THR A 299 -10.97 10.87 5.82
C THR A 299 -12.22 10.01 6.10
N PRO A 300 -12.26 9.25 7.21
CA PRO A 300 -13.48 8.59 7.65
C PRO A 300 -14.69 9.53 7.78
N ASN A 301 -14.49 10.73 8.34
CA ASN A 301 -15.56 11.72 8.50
C ASN A 301 -16.06 12.26 7.15
N GLU A 302 -15.17 12.57 6.21
CA GLU A 302 -15.55 13.00 4.86
C GLU A 302 -16.32 11.90 4.13
N ALA A 303 -15.86 10.65 4.20
CA ALA A 303 -16.51 9.53 3.54
C ALA A 303 -17.93 9.28 4.09
N LEU A 304 -18.12 9.36 5.41
CA LEU A 304 -19.44 9.26 6.03
C LEU A 304 -20.33 10.46 5.63
N ALA A 305 -19.79 11.68 5.65
CA ALA A 305 -20.52 12.88 5.25
C ALA A 305 -21.01 12.77 3.79
N LEU A 306 -20.16 12.34 2.87
CA LEU A 306 -20.54 12.10 1.47
C LEU A 306 -21.62 11.03 1.34
N THR A 307 -21.52 9.93 2.10
CA THR A 307 -22.54 8.87 2.10
C THR A 307 -23.90 9.38 2.59
N ARG A 308 -23.92 10.38 3.48
CA ARG A 308 -25.14 11.07 3.94
C ARG A 308 -25.65 12.17 2.99
N GLY A 309 -25.07 12.30 1.80
CA GLY A 309 -25.44 13.34 0.83
C GLY A 309 -24.73 14.68 1.03
N GLY A 310 -23.63 14.70 1.78
CA GLY A 310 -22.74 15.85 1.91
C GLY A 310 -22.07 16.23 0.59
N GLN A 311 -21.47 17.41 0.56
CA GLN A 311 -20.75 17.91 -0.60
C GLN A 311 -19.30 17.42 -0.59
N ARG A 312 -18.69 17.43 -1.79
CA ARG A 312 -17.24 17.24 -1.96
C ARG A 312 -16.49 18.12 -0.95
N PRO A 313 -15.46 17.59 -0.28
CA PRO A 313 -14.60 18.41 0.57
C PRO A 313 -14.04 19.62 -0.18
N PRO A 314 -13.70 20.72 0.51
CA PRO A 314 -13.20 21.94 -0.11
C PRO A 314 -12.03 21.67 -1.05
N ILE A 315 -12.04 22.38 -2.19
CA ILE A 315 -10.91 22.39 -3.12
C ILE A 315 -9.73 23.02 -2.39
N VAL A 316 -8.62 22.28 -2.33
CA VAL A 316 -7.38 22.80 -1.79
C VAL A 316 -6.67 23.49 -2.96
N ALA A 317 -6.62 24.82 -2.94
CA ALA A 317 -5.84 25.56 -3.93
C ALA A 317 -4.39 25.14 -3.78
N ALA A 318 -3.83 24.51 -4.81
CA ALA A 318 -2.42 24.16 -4.80
C ALA A 318 -1.60 25.44 -4.67
N ASP A 319 -0.60 25.43 -3.77
CA ASP A 319 0.40 26.49 -3.78
C ASP A 319 1.24 26.30 -5.05
N LEU A 320 0.94 27.09 -6.08
CA LEU A 320 1.63 27.07 -7.37
C LEU A 320 2.90 27.92 -7.35
N SER A 321 3.39 28.31 -6.17
CA SER A 321 4.64 29.05 -6.05
C SER A 321 5.81 28.19 -6.55
N PRO A 322 6.56 28.65 -7.56
CA PRO A 322 7.67 27.91 -8.17
C PRO A 322 8.91 27.83 -7.29
#